data_AF-J1KZL2-F1
#
_entry.id   AF-J1KZL2-F1
#
_cell.length_a   1.000
_cell.length_b   1.000
_cell.length_c   1.000
_cell.angle_alpha   90.00
_cell.angle_beta   90.00
_cell.angle_gamma   90.00
#
_symmetry.space_group_name_H-M   'P 1'
#
loop_
_entity.id
_entity.type
_entity.pdbx_description
1 polymer ?
#
loop_
_entity_poly.entity_id
_entity_poly.type
_entity_poly.pdbx_seq_one_letter_code
_entity_poly.pdbx_strand_id
1 'polypeptide(L)'
;MADFVETSNTKTAVRQIPAPIADIATFEAIVAGVIADNPFGCVEYVQSGSTHPGVERNRESYTLRVNYEDVEGNVVGTVTVRAPDMAAFNAAATAVLNDAALETALGGDAVRNPDADAFSCQLKCHDANGETYYVALARESVRITSYEDDAVLATVETWADGVAALN
;
A
#
# COMPACT_ATOMS: atom_id res chain seq x y z
N MET A 1 -18.82 6.79 -42.73
CA MET A 1 -17.88 7.44 -41.79
C MET A 1 -17.89 6.59 -40.55
N ALA A 2 -16.73 6.10 -40.09
CA ALA A 2 -16.68 5.37 -38.83
C ALA A 2 -16.61 6.42 -37.72
N ASP A 3 -17.63 6.45 -36.86
CA ASP A 3 -17.63 7.31 -35.67
C ASP A 3 -16.96 6.60 -34.50
N PHE A 4 -16.33 7.38 -33.63
CA PHE A 4 -15.81 6.88 -32.37
C PHE A 4 -16.97 6.54 -31.44
N VAL A 5 -16.91 5.35 -30.83
CA VAL A 5 -17.83 4.93 -29.77
C VAL A 5 -17.06 4.98 -28.46
N GLU A 6 -17.57 5.74 -27.50
CA GLU A 6 -17.05 5.78 -26.14
C GLU A 6 -17.17 4.39 -25.51
N THR A 7 -16.10 3.92 -24.88
CA THR A 7 -16.02 2.56 -24.33
C THR A 7 -16.11 2.52 -22.80
N SER A 8 -15.78 3.62 -22.11
CA SER A 8 -15.87 3.75 -20.64
C SER A 8 -15.69 5.22 -20.22
N ASN A 9 -16.20 5.58 -19.02
CA ASN A 9 -15.98 6.89 -18.41
C ASN A 9 -15.60 6.73 -16.93
N THR A 10 -14.35 6.32 -16.71
CA THR A 10 -13.81 6.06 -15.37
C THR A 10 -13.18 7.29 -14.72
N LYS A 11 -13.25 7.37 -13.40
CA LYS A 11 -12.77 8.46 -12.55
C LYS A 11 -11.57 8.05 -11.68
N THR A 12 -10.97 9.03 -11.03
CA THR A 12 -9.90 8.85 -10.04
C THR A 12 -10.02 9.90 -8.96
N ALA A 13 -9.88 9.48 -7.71
CA ALA A 13 -9.92 10.34 -6.53
C ALA A 13 -8.73 10.01 -5.60
N VAL A 14 -8.24 11.01 -4.87
CA VAL A 14 -7.16 10.86 -3.91
C VAL A 14 -7.51 11.61 -2.64
N ARG A 15 -7.43 10.91 -1.50
CA ARG A 15 -7.45 11.47 -0.15
C ARG A 15 -6.03 11.49 0.38
N GLN A 16 -5.56 12.67 0.78
CA GLN A 16 -4.32 12.80 1.56
C GLN A 16 -4.62 12.49 3.02
N ILE A 17 -3.74 11.74 3.68
CA ILE A 17 -3.84 11.42 5.10
C ILE A 17 -3.10 12.53 5.86
N PRO A 18 -3.66 13.08 6.96
CA PRO A 18 -3.05 14.21 7.68
C PRO A 18 -1.74 13.87 8.37
N ALA A 19 -1.51 12.60 8.71
CA ALA A 19 -0.26 12.08 9.24
C ALA A 19 0.11 10.76 8.54
N PRO A 20 1.40 10.51 8.23
CA PRO A 20 1.81 9.24 7.65
C PRO A 20 1.46 8.06 8.56
N ILE A 21 0.97 6.96 7.99
CA ILE A 21 0.75 5.71 8.71
C ILE A 21 2.08 5.28 9.36
N ALA A 22 2.05 5.12 10.68
CA ALA A 22 3.26 5.06 11.51
C ALA A 22 4.21 3.94 11.10
N ASP A 23 3.70 2.71 10.98
CA ASP A 23 4.51 1.52 10.72
C ASP A 23 3.80 0.51 9.81
N ILE A 24 4.55 -0.49 9.38
CA ILE A 24 4.07 -1.54 8.48
C ILE A 24 3.00 -2.43 9.12
N ALA A 25 3.01 -2.58 10.45
CA ALA A 25 2.02 -3.40 11.15
C ALA A 25 0.65 -2.72 11.14
N THR A 26 0.62 -1.41 11.38
CA THR A 26 -0.58 -0.57 11.28
C THR A 26 -1.08 -0.54 9.85
N PHE A 27 -0.19 -0.35 8.88
CA PHE A 27 -0.53 -0.40 7.45
C PHE A 27 -1.21 -1.71 7.08
N GLU A 28 -0.64 -2.84 7.52
CA GLU A 28 -1.19 -4.16 7.23
C GLU A 28 -2.51 -4.44 7.93
N ALA A 29 -2.68 -3.97 9.16
CA ALA A 29 -3.97 -4.11 9.85
C ALA A 29 -5.10 -3.46 9.05
N ILE A 30 -4.84 -2.31 8.40
CA ILE A 30 -5.80 -1.65 7.51
C ILE A 30 -6.08 -2.51 6.28
N VAL A 31 -5.04 -2.96 5.57
CA VAL A 31 -5.21 -3.76 4.35
C VAL A 31 -5.92 -5.08 4.64
N ALA A 32 -5.49 -5.80 5.67
CA ALA A 32 -6.09 -7.06 6.10
C ALA A 32 -7.54 -6.86 6.56
N GLY A 33 -7.84 -5.76 7.27
CA GLY A 33 -9.20 -5.41 7.66
C GLY A 33 -10.12 -5.20 6.47
N VAL A 34 -9.67 -4.50 5.43
CA VAL A 34 -10.46 -4.32 4.20
C VAL A 34 -10.76 -5.66 3.52
N ILE A 35 -9.77 -6.55 3.42
CA ILE A 35 -9.96 -7.87 2.79
C ILE A 35 -10.89 -8.77 3.62
N ALA A 36 -10.75 -8.74 4.95
CA ALA A 36 -11.51 -9.61 5.85
C ALA A 36 -12.97 -9.16 6.01
N ASP A 37 -13.17 -7.86 6.24
CA ASP A 37 -14.50 -7.31 6.56
C ASP A 37 -15.26 -6.86 5.31
N ASN A 38 -14.55 -6.70 4.18
CA ASN A 38 -15.10 -6.22 2.91
C ASN A 38 -16.03 -5.01 3.08
N PRO A 39 -15.54 -3.90 3.68
CA PRO A 39 -16.36 -2.73 3.98
C PRO A 39 -16.91 -2.04 2.73
N PHE A 40 -16.37 -2.37 1.56
CA PHE A 40 -16.76 -1.83 0.27
C PHE A 40 -17.93 -2.60 -0.37
N GLY A 41 -18.33 -3.75 0.18
CA GLY A 41 -19.42 -4.55 -0.37
C GLY A 41 -19.10 -5.22 -1.70
N CYS A 42 -17.82 -5.45 -2.00
CA CYS A 42 -17.40 -6.06 -3.26
C CYS A 42 -17.83 -7.53 -3.34
N VAL A 43 -18.12 -8.02 -4.54
CA VAL A 43 -18.69 -9.35 -4.75
C VAL A 43 -17.73 -10.25 -5.52
N GLU A 44 -17.78 -11.55 -5.22
CA GLU A 44 -17.03 -12.56 -5.96
C GLU A 44 -17.37 -12.53 -7.46
N TYR A 45 -16.36 -12.74 -8.31
CA TYR A 45 -16.54 -12.76 -9.76
C TYR A 45 -15.71 -13.86 -10.41
N VAL A 46 -16.13 -14.27 -11.61
CA VAL A 46 -15.42 -15.27 -12.41
C VAL A 46 -14.76 -14.59 -13.59
N GLN A 47 -13.44 -14.68 -13.69
CA GLN A 47 -12.65 -14.17 -14.79
C GLN A 47 -11.78 -15.29 -15.36
N SER A 48 -11.85 -15.50 -16.67
CA SER A 48 -11.07 -16.54 -17.37
C SER A 48 -11.19 -17.94 -16.75
N GLY A 49 -12.37 -18.28 -16.23
CA GLY A 49 -12.65 -19.57 -15.59
C GLY A 49 -12.10 -19.73 -14.18
N SER A 50 -11.49 -18.69 -13.59
CA SER A 50 -11.07 -18.66 -12.19
C SER A 50 -12.01 -17.80 -11.35
N THR A 51 -12.32 -18.27 -10.15
CA THR A 51 -13.10 -17.51 -9.15
C THR A 51 -12.16 -16.57 -8.39
N HIS A 52 -12.52 -15.30 -8.36
CA HIS A 52 -11.80 -14.25 -7.64
C HIS A 52 -12.68 -13.68 -6.53
N PRO A 53 -12.14 -13.47 -5.31
CA PRO A 53 -12.90 -12.85 -4.23
C PRO A 53 -13.24 -11.39 -4.57
N GLY A 54 -14.22 -10.82 -3.87
CA GLY A 54 -14.66 -9.44 -4.14
C GLY A 54 -13.57 -8.39 -3.93
N VAL A 55 -12.73 -8.58 -2.91
CA VAL A 55 -11.53 -7.76 -2.68
C VAL A 55 -10.30 -8.65 -2.60
N GLU A 56 -9.27 -8.31 -3.37
CA GLU A 56 -7.97 -8.99 -3.35
C GLU A 56 -6.80 -8.02 -3.51
N ARG A 57 -5.62 -8.42 -3.05
CA ARG A 57 -4.38 -7.69 -3.34
C ARG A 57 -4.03 -7.85 -4.82
N ASN A 58 -3.76 -6.73 -5.48
CA ASN A 58 -3.38 -6.69 -6.90
C ASN A 58 -1.90 -6.41 -7.07
N ARG A 59 -1.38 -5.38 -6.38
CA ARG A 59 0.02 -4.94 -6.47
C ARG A 59 0.49 -4.39 -5.15
N GLU A 60 1.70 -4.73 -4.78
CA GLU A 60 2.29 -4.29 -3.51
C GLU A 60 3.74 -3.86 -3.70
N SER A 61 4.22 -3.00 -2.81
CA SER A 61 5.60 -2.55 -2.78
C SER A 61 5.94 -2.05 -1.38
N TYR A 62 6.94 -2.66 -0.76
CA TYR A 62 7.40 -2.30 0.57
C TYR A 62 8.87 -1.93 0.50
N THR A 63 9.23 -0.72 0.89
CA THR A 63 10.61 -0.23 0.84
C THR A 63 11.05 0.15 2.23
N LEU A 64 12.13 -0.47 2.70
CA LEU A 64 12.73 -0.18 4.01
C LEU A 64 13.97 0.70 3.86
N ARG A 65 14.21 1.57 4.85
CA ARG A 65 15.40 2.40 4.98
C ARG A 65 16.22 2.07 6.23
N VAL A 66 17.52 1.87 6.06
CA VAL A 66 18.49 1.75 7.16
C VAL A 66 19.56 2.80 6.96
N ASN A 67 19.78 3.60 8.01
CA ASN A 67 20.90 4.52 8.09
C ASN A 67 22.08 3.78 8.74
N TYR A 68 23.29 4.16 8.37
CA TYR A 68 24.50 3.78 9.07
C TYR A 68 25.02 5.05 9.72
N GLU A 69 25.09 5.05 11.04
CA GLU A 69 25.40 6.23 11.84
C GLU A 69 26.76 6.08 12.51
N ASP A 70 27.55 7.16 12.53
CA ASP A 70 28.81 7.19 13.26
C ASP A 70 28.59 7.33 14.78
N VAL A 71 29.68 7.35 15.55
CA VAL A 71 29.65 7.49 17.02
C VAL A 71 29.04 8.80 17.51
N GLU A 72 28.93 9.81 16.65
CA GLU A 72 28.30 11.10 16.93
C GLU A 72 26.82 11.14 16.51
N GLY A 73 26.32 10.08 15.87
CA GLY A 73 24.96 9.96 15.34
C GLY A 73 24.78 10.55 13.94
N ASN A 74 25.86 10.88 13.23
CA ASN A 74 25.76 11.38 11.87
C ASN A 74 25.56 10.22 10.88
N VAL A 75 24.65 10.38 9.93
CA VAL A 75 24.45 9.41 8.86
C VAL A 75 25.64 9.42 7.90
N VAL A 76 26.44 8.35 7.92
CA VAL A 76 27.62 8.15 7.06
C VAL A 76 27.35 7.23 5.86
N GLY A 77 26.29 6.44 5.93
CA GLY A 77 25.89 5.52 4.87
C GLY A 77 24.41 5.21 4.95
N THR A 78 23.85 4.70 3.85
CA THR A 78 22.43 4.34 3.86
C THR A 78 22.15 3.18 2.91
N VAL A 79 21.24 2.30 3.32
CA VAL A 79 20.76 1.17 2.51
C VAL A 79 19.25 1.25 2.39
N THR A 80 18.76 0.96 1.19
CA THR A 80 17.33 0.86 0.88
C THR A 80 17.06 -0.50 0.26
N VAL A 81 16.08 -1.23 0.78
CA VAL A 81 15.67 -2.52 0.21
C VAL A 81 14.20 -2.45 -0.17
N ARG A 82 13.90 -2.88 -1.41
CA ARG A 82 12.52 -3.02 -1.89
C ARG A 82 12.13 -4.50 -1.82
N ALA A 83 11.16 -4.80 -0.98
CA ALA A 83 10.60 -6.12 -0.78
C ALA A 83 9.28 -6.30 -1.58
N PRO A 84 9.03 -7.50 -2.11
CA PRO A 84 7.80 -7.82 -2.84
C PRO A 84 6.57 -7.94 -1.94
N ASP A 85 6.77 -8.33 -0.68
CA ASP A 85 5.73 -8.53 0.32
C ASP A 85 6.25 -8.16 1.72
N MET A 86 5.35 -8.19 2.69
CA MET A 86 5.67 -7.82 4.08
C MET A 86 6.58 -8.81 4.81
N ALA A 87 6.47 -10.10 4.51
CA ALA A 87 7.33 -11.10 5.16
C ALA A 87 8.79 -10.88 4.70
N ALA A 88 8.98 -10.64 3.41
CA ALA A 88 10.26 -10.27 2.82
C ALA A 88 10.76 -8.91 3.35
N PHE A 89 9.88 -7.93 3.59
CA PHE A 89 10.26 -6.66 4.20
C PHE A 89 10.86 -6.85 5.60
N ASN A 90 10.17 -7.60 6.48
CA ASN A 90 10.63 -7.83 7.85
C ASN A 90 11.92 -8.68 7.89
N ALA A 91 12.01 -9.68 7.03
CA ALA A 91 13.22 -10.48 6.87
C ALA A 91 14.39 -9.64 6.36
N ALA A 92 14.17 -8.78 5.36
CA ALA A 92 15.19 -7.89 4.83
C ALA A 92 15.65 -6.83 5.85
N ALA A 93 14.73 -6.26 6.64
CA ALA A 93 15.07 -5.33 7.70
C ALA A 93 16.00 -6.01 8.73
N THR A 94 15.66 -7.24 9.12
CA THR A 94 16.49 -8.03 10.05
C THR A 94 17.85 -8.36 9.43
N ALA A 95 17.89 -8.74 8.16
CA ALA A 95 19.15 -9.09 7.49
C ALA A 95 20.10 -7.88 7.39
N VAL A 96 19.60 -6.72 6.95
CA VAL A 96 20.43 -5.52 6.77
C VAL A 96 20.93 -4.98 8.11
N LEU A 97 20.10 -5.01 9.16
CA LEU A 97 20.52 -4.53 10.49
C LEU A 97 21.60 -5.39 11.15
N ASN A 98 21.77 -6.64 10.73
CA ASN A 98 22.75 -7.57 11.29
C ASN A 98 23.93 -7.82 10.33
N ASP A 99 24.07 -7.04 9.26
CA ASP A 99 25.12 -7.20 8.26
C ASP A 99 26.39 -6.45 8.66
N ALA A 100 27.26 -7.13 9.41
CA ALA A 100 28.55 -6.59 9.85
C ALA A 100 29.50 -6.20 8.69
N ALA A 101 29.32 -6.79 7.50
CA ALA A 101 30.13 -6.43 6.33
C ALA A 101 29.70 -5.07 5.78
N LEU A 102 28.40 -4.76 5.79
CA LEU A 102 27.89 -3.43 5.44
C LEU A 102 28.29 -2.39 6.49
N GLU A 103 28.23 -2.70 7.78
CA GLU A 103 28.69 -1.78 8.84
C GLU A 103 30.17 -1.41 8.66
N THR A 104 31.02 -2.42 8.43
CA THR A 104 32.45 -2.21 8.17
C THR A 104 32.70 -1.41 6.90
N ALA A 105 31.94 -1.67 5.83
CA ALA A 105 32.12 -1.01 4.55
C ALA A 105 31.62 0.44 4.56
N LEU A 106 30.57 0.74 5.32
CA LEU A 106 29.95 2.07 5.39
C LEU A 106 30.48 2.93 6.55
N GLY A 107 31.11 2.30 7.56
CA GLY A 107 31.80 3.00 8.65
C GLY A 107 30.90 3.49 9.78
N GLY A 108 29.81 2.78 10.08
CA GLY A 108 28.86 3.13 11.15
C GLY A 108 27.97 1.95 11.55
N ASP A 109 27.17 2.15 12.60
CA ASP A 109 26.23 1.15 13.12
C ASP A 109 24.88 1.24 12.38
N ALA A 110 24.26 0.10 12.09
CA ALA A 110 23.00 0.07 11.36
C ALA A 110 21.81 0.49 12.26
N VAL A 111 21.07 1.52 11.84
CA VAL A 111 19.91 2.08 12.55
C VAL A 111 18.69 2.11 11.63
N ARG A 112 17.52 1.66 12.13
CA ARG A 112 16.26 1.74 11.37
C ARG A 112 15.81 3.19 11.22
N ASN A 113 15.38 3.54 10.01
CA ASN A 113 14.76 4.81 9.70
C ASN A 113 13.31 4.59 9.23
N PRO A 114 12.38 4.25 10.15
CA PRO A 114 10.99 3.93 9.79
C PRO A 114 10.25 5.13 9.17
N ASP A 115 10.66 6.35 9.48
CA ASP A 115 10.08 7.57 8.91
C ASP A 115 10.33 7.65 7.40
N ALA A 116 11.43 7.08 6.91
CA ALA A 116 11.78 7.01 5.49
C ALA A 116 11.33 5.71 4.80
N ASP A 117 10.64 4.81 5.51
CA ASP A 117 10.04 3.64 4.88
C ASP A 117 8.85 4.07 4.00
N ALA A 118 8.61 3.30 2.93
CA ALA A 118 7.48 3.51 2.02
C ALA A 118 6.70 2.21 1.83
N PHE A 119 5.39 2.27 2.05
CA PHE A 119 4.46 1.14 1.89
C PHE A 119 3.41 1.49 0.85
N SER A 120 3.10 0.54 -0.03
CA SER A 120 1.96 0.65 -0.94
C SER A 120 1.34 -0.71 -1.19
N CYS A 121 0.02 -0.76 -1.10
CA CYS A 121 -0.80 -1.91 -1.47
C CYS A 121 -2.01 -1.42 -2.28
N GLN A 122 -2.16 -1.94 -3.49
CA GLN A 122 -3.33 -1.74 -4.32
C GLN A 122 -4.24 -2.95 -4.20
N LEU A 123 -5.45 -2.70 -3.70
CA LEU A 123 -6.55 -3.65 -3.70
C LEU A 123 -7.32 -3.52 -5.00
N LYS A 124 -7.70 -4.66 -5.57
CA LYS A 124 -8.69 -4.76 -6.65
C LYS A 124 -10.03 -5.09 -6.02
N CYS A 125 -11.04 -4.35 -6.42
CA CYS A 125 -12.40 -4.42 -5.90
C CYS A 125 -13.36 -4.65 -7.07
N HIS A 126 -14.22 -5.66 -6.97
CA HIS A 126 -15.30 -5.89 -7.92
C HIS A 126 -16.63 -5.50 -7.28
N ASP A 127 -17.23 -4.40 -7.71
CA ASP A 127 -18.47 -3.89 -7.14
C ASP A 127 -19.67 -4.79 -7.49
N ALA A 128 -20.73 -4.71 -6.69
CA ALA A 128 -21.99 -5.39 -6.97
C ALA A 128 -22.66 -4.91 -8.27
N ASN A 129 -22.36 -3.69 -8.74
CA ASN A 129 -22.81 -3.17 -10.02
C ASN A 129 -22.04 -3.73 -11.24
N GLY A 130 -21.00 -4.54 -11.00
CA GLY A 130 -20.16 -5.19 -12.01
C GLY A 130 -18.92 -4.39 -12.43
N GLU A 131 -18.73 -3.16 -11.93
CA GLU A 131 -17.53 -2.38 -12.18
C GLU A 131 -16.33 -2.95 -11.40
N THR A 132 -15.13 -2.72 -11.93
CA THR A 132 -13.88 -3.11 -11.25
C THR A 132 -13.03 -1.87 -11.05
N TYR A 133 -12.80 -1.53 -9.79
CA TYR A 133 -12.01 -0.39 -9.40
C TYR A 133 -10.86 -0.83 -8.49
N TYR A 134 -9.95 0.11 -8.21
CA TYR A 134 -8.79 -0.15 -7.38
C TYR A 134 -8.69 0.87 -6.26
N VAL A 135 -8.40 0.38 -5.06
CA VAL A 135 -8.09 1.21 -3.89
C VAL A 135 -6.61 1.02 -3.56
N ALA A 136 -5.80 2.03 -3.84
CA ALA A 136 -4.38 2.06 -3.51
C ALA A 136 -4.18 2.77 -2.17
N LEU A 137 -3.69 2.01 -1.19
CA LEU A 137 -3.27 2.48 0.12
C LEU A 137 -1.77 2.75 0.08
N ALA A 138 -1.36 3.90 0.59
CA ALA A 138 0.03 4.28 0.82
C ALA A 138 0.15 4.97 2.19
N ARG A 139 1.37 5.19 2.70
CA ARG A 139 1.56 5.84 4.01
C ARG A 139 0.85 7.18 4.14
N GLU A 140 0.77 7.96 3.06
CA GLU A 140 0.29 9.34 3.09
C GLU A 140 -1.01 9.55 2.29
N SER A 141 -1.54 8.51 1.64
CA SER A 141 -2.74 8.68 0.82
C SER A 141 -3.54 7.40 0.63
N VAL A 142 -4.83 7.61 0.37
CA VAL A 142 -5.74 6.62 -0.18
C VAL A 142 -6.16 7.10 -1.56
N ARG A 143 -6.00 6.28 -2.59
CA ARG A 143 -6.37 6.61 -3.96
C ARG A 143 -7.34 5.58 -4.51
N ILE A 144 -8.42 6.05 -5.13
CA ILE A 144 -9.38 5.22 -5.84
C ILE A 144 -9.23 5.50 -7.32
N THR A 145 -9.13 4.46 -8.15
CA THR A 145 -9.03 4.57 -9.61
C THR A 145 -9.98 3.62 -10.30
N SER A 146 -10.39 3.97 -11.51
CA SER A 146 -11.21 3.11 -12.40
C SER A 146 -12.66 2.90 -11.95
N TYR A 147 -13.16 3.73 -11.02
CA TYR A 147 -14.58 3.72 -10.64
C TYR A 147 -15.40 4.61 -11.58
N GLU A 148 -16.64 4.26 -11.86
CA GLU A 148 -17.58 5.04 -12.66
C GLU A 148 -18.69 5.61 -11.76
N ASP A 149 -19.21 4.81 -10.84
CA ASP A 149 -20.28 5.19 -9.90
C ASP A 149 -19.74 6.02 -8.72
N ASP A 150 -20.35 7.19 -8.48
CA ASP A 150 -19.98 8.04 -7.33
C ASP A 150 -20.36 7.41 -5.98
N ALA A 151 -21.24 6.40 -5.97
CA ALA A 151 -21.54 5.61 -4.78
C ALA A 151 -20.31 4.81 -4.29
N VAL A 152 -19.41 4.39 -5.19
CA VAL A 152 -18.14 3.76 -4.80
C VAL A 152 -17.25 4.74 -4.05
N LEU A 153 -17.11 5.98 -4.56
CA LEU A 153 -16.34 7.01 -3.88
C LEU A 153 -16.90 7.27 -2.47
N ALA A 154 -18.22 7.48 -2.35
CA ALA A 154 -18.87 7.71 -1.06
C ALA A 154 -18.69 6.55 -0.07
N THR A 155 -18.72 5.30 -0.56
CA THR A 155 -18.50 4.11 0.27
C THR A 155 -17.07 4.06 0.82
N VAL A 156 -16.07 4.28 -0.04
CA VAL A 156 -14.67 4.28 0.39
C VAL A 156 -14.35 5.48 1.28
N GLU A 157 -14.96 6.65 1.04
CA GLU A 157 -14.84 7.82 1.93
C GLU A 157 -15.38 7.53 3.32
N THR A 158 -16.59 6.95 3.41
CA THR A 158 -17.23 6.57 4.68
C THR A 158 -16.37 5.56 5.45
N TRP A 159 -15.81 4.57 4.76
CA TRP A 159 -14.86 3.63 5.36
C TRP A 159 -13.62 4.35 5.88
N ALA A 160 -13.00 5.21 5.06
CA ALA A 160 -11.77 5.90 5.42
C ALA A 160 -11.97 6.85 6.62
N ASP A 161 -13.13 7.49 6.76
CA ASP A 161 -13.50 8.29 7.93
C ASP A 161 -13.62 7.46 9.22
N GLY A 162 -13.95 6.18 9.10
CA GLY A 162 -14.04 5.24 10.22
C GLY A 162 -12.69 4.66 10.67
N VAL A 163 -11.63 4.77 9.86
CA VAL A 163 -10.32 4.20 10.17
C VAL A 163 -9.44 5.24 10.85
N ALA A 164 -9.17 5.07 12.15
CA ALA A 164 -8.43 6.04 12.95
C ALA A 164 -7.05 6.40 12.38
N ALA A 165 -6.33 5.45 11.79
CA ALA A 165 -5.01 5.68 11.19
C ALA A 165 -5.03 6.48 9.88
N LEU A 166 -6.21 6.80 9.34
CA LEU A 166 -6.39 7.60 8.13
C LEU A 166 -6.86 9.04 8.41
N ASN A 167 -6.91 9.46 9.68
CA ASN A 167 -7.50 10.72 10.16
C ASN A 167 -6.61 11.49 11.15
#